data_AF-A0A6B3NGV5-F1
#
_entry.id   AF-A0A6B3NGV5-F1
#
_cell.length_a   1.000
_cell.length_b   1.000
_cell.length_c   1.000
_cell.angle_alpha   90.00
_cell.angle_beta   90.00
_cell.angle_gamma   90.00
#
_symmetry.space_group_name_H-M   'P 1'
#
loop_
_entity.id
_entity.type
_entity.pdbx_description
1 polymer ?
#
loop_
_entity_poly.entity_id
_entity_poly.type
_entity_poly.pdbx_seq_one_letter_code
_entity_poly.pdbx_strand_id
1 'polypeptide(L)'
;MCVWQIDFYRRPLRNAAGEPLWELLICDATGSFTYEVLCPQPLADSSWLASQLQKAADKTGLPKVVQAFRPQSFNLLSAAGQTLGIEVEATRRTEALKQWLKEKASQYPRQDNYAAEPYNAISLEQPPPMPLPENLWGERWRFAALPAGNIEEAFAQRPIPILQMPEFLLPINLSIASTIPVPGVVIDG
;
A
#
# COMPACT_ATOMS: atom_id res chain seq x y z
N MET A 1 -0.61 -11.40 -16.27
CA MET A 1 0.20 -11.68 -15.06
C MET A 1 -0.71 -11.39 -13.87
N CYS A 2 -1.00 -12.38 -13.02
CA CYS A 2 -1.90 -12.16 -11.88
C CYS A 2 -1.10 -11.53 -10.75
N VAL A 3 -1.39 -10.25 -10.46
CA VAL A 3 -0.84 -9.51 -9.32
C VAL A 3 -1.93 -9.48 -8.26
N TRP A 4 -1.59 -9.86 -7.04
CA TRP A 4 -2.51 -9.76 -5.91
C TRP A 4 -2.23 -8.53 -5.08
N GLN A 5 -3.28 -7.96 -4.49
CA GLN A 5 -3.20 -6.90 -3.50
C GLN A 5 -3.59 -7.51 -2.15
N ILE A 6 -2.76 -7.29 -1.13
CA ILE A 6 -2.90 -7.95 0.17
C ILE A 6 -2.91 -6.95 1.31
N ASP A 7 -3.84 -7.15 2.26
CA ASP A 7 -3.82 -6.53 3.58
C ASP A 7 -3.79 -7.63 4.66
N PHE A 8 -2.87 -7.52 5.61
CA PHE A 8 -2.88 -8.36 6.81
C PHE A 8 -2.71 -7.50 8.05
N TYR A 9 -3.80 -7.17 8.72
CA TYR A 9 -3.76 -6.24 9.85
C TYR A 9 -4.90 -6.47 10.84
N ARG A 10 -4.78 -5.84 12.01
CA ARG A 10 -5.81 -5.88 13.06
C ARG A 10 -7.12 -5.27 12.58
N ARG A 11 -8.22 -5.83 13.07
CA ARG A 11 -9.61 -5.36 12.86
C ARG A 11 -10.21 -4.93 14.19
N PRO A 12 -11.28 -4.10 14.19
CA PRO A 12 -11.98 -3.72 15.41
C PRO A 12 -12.88 -4.85 15.91
N LEU A 13 -12.35 -6.07 15.92
CA LEU A 13 -13.02 -7.31 16.26
C LEU A 13 -12.20 -8.05 17.31
N ARG A 14 -12.87 -8.73 18.22
CA ARG A 14 -12.23 -9.58 19.24
C ARG A 14 -12.68 -11.03 19.09
N ASN A 15 -11.87 -11.97 19.56
CA ASN A 15 -12.28 -13.37 19.66
C ASN A 15 -13.13 -13.59 20.93
N ALA A 16 -13.59 -14.82 21.15
CA ALA A 16 -14.38 -15.19 22.33
C ALA A 16 -13.62 -14.97 23.67
N ALA A 17 -12.29 -14.94 23.64
CA ALA A 17 -11.44 -14.64 24.79
C ALA A 17 -11.16 -13.14 24.97
N GLY A 18 -11.72 -12.28 24.11
CA GLY A 18 -11.51 -10.83 24.14
C GLY A 18 -10.21 -10.36 23.49
N GLU A 19 -9.45 -11.22 22.83
CA GLU A 19 -8.17 -10.88 22.19
C GLU A 19 -8.39 -10.24 20.81
N PRO A 20 -7.51 -9.32 20.36
CA PRO A 20 -7.61 -8.71 19.04
C PRO A 20 -7.54 -9.73 17.91
N LEU A 21 -8.40 -9.55 16.89
CA LEU A 21 -8.36 -10.34 15.67
C LEU A 21 -7.60 -9.60 14.56
N TRP A 22 -6.74 -10.35 13.87
CA TRP A 22 -6.17 -9.98 12.59
C TRP A 22 -7.04 -10.54 11.48
N GLU A 23 -6.94 -9.96 10.29
CA GLU A 23 -7.60 -10.47 9.11
C GLU A 23 -6.66 -10.35 7.92
N LEU A 24 -6.60 -11.41 7.12
CA LEU A 24 -5.95 -11.43 5.83
C LEU A 24 -7.00 -11.23 4.76
N LEU A 25 -6.80 -10.21 3.92
CA LEU A 25 -7.59 -9.95 2.72
C LEU A 25 -6.65 -9.98 1.51
N ILE A 26 -7.03 -10.75 0.49
CA ILE A 26 -6.31 -10.86 -0.79
C ILE A 26 -7.33 -10.62 -1.89
N CYS A 27 -7.01 -9.75 -2.84
CA CYS A 27 -7.78 -9.64 -4.07
C CYS A 27 -6.85 -9.48 -5.28
N ASP A 28 -7.36 -9.73 -6.48
CA ASP A 28 -6.67 -9.30 -7.69
C ASP A 28 -6.96 -7.80 -7.97
N ALA A 29 -6.27 -7.23 -8.96
CA ALA A 29 -6.45 -5.81 -9.31
C ALA A 29 -7.86 -5.49 -9.85
N THR A 30 -8.63 -6.49 -10.30
CA THR A 30 -9.99 -6.31 -10.82
C THR A 30 -11.08 -6.49 -9.75
N GLY A 31 -10.75 -7.12 -8.62
CA GLY A 31 -11.72 -7.55 -7.61
C GLY A 31 -12.49 -8.82 -8.00
N SER A 32 -12.16 -9.48 -9.12
CA SER A 32 -12.79 -10.73 -9.56
C SER A 32 -12.39 -11.93 -8.69
N PHE A 33 -11.21 -11.86 -8.08
CA PHE A 33 -10.73 -12.83 -7.10
C PHE A 33 -10.64 -12.15 -5.74
N THR A 34 -11.20 -12.80 -4.72
CA THR A 34 -11.11 -12.39 -3.32
C THR A 34 -10.89 -13.59 -2.42
N TYR A 35 -10.02 -13.47 -1.42
CA TYR A 35 -9.81 -14.43 -0.35
C TYR A 35 -9.71 -13.69 0.98
N GLU A 36 -10.48 -14.14 1.96
CA GLU A 36 -10.50 -13.54 3.30
C GLU A 36 -10.45 -14.61 4.39
N VAL A 37 -9.71 -14.32 5.46
CA VAL A 37 -9.62 -15.21 6.62
C VAL A 37 -9.22 -14.44 7.88
N LEU A 38 -9.94 -14.70 8.97
CA LEU A 38 -9.60 -14.18 10.30
C LEU A 38 -8.45 -14.97 10.93
N CYS A 39 -7.60 -14.27 11.65
CA CYS A 39 -6.42 -14.80 12.30
C CYS A 39 -6.39 -14.37 13.77
N PRO A 40 -6.42 -15.32 14.72
CA PRO A 40 -6.08 -15.03 16.11
C PRO A 40 -4.68 -14.46 16.22
N GLN A 41 -4.49 -13.42 17.04
CA GLN A 41 -3.18 -12.76 17.22
C GLN A 41 -2.01 -13.73 17.52
N PRO A 42 -2.15 -14.80 18.32
CA PRO A 42 -1.05 -15.74 18.58
C PRO A 42 -0.57 -16.51 17.34
N LEU A 43 -1.39 -16.57 16.28
CA LEU A 43 -1.06 -17.25 15.02
C LEU A 43 -0.60 -16.28 13.92
N ALA A 44 -0.55 -14.98 14.20
CA ALA A 44 -0.26 -13.95 13.21
C ALA A 44 1.25 -13.86 12.88
N ASP A 45 1.77 -14.88 12.20
CA ASP A 45 3.16 -14.97 11.78
C ASP A 45 3.32 -15.26 10.26
N SER A 46 4.56 -15.25 9.78
CA SER A 46 4.87 -15.48 8.36
C SER A 46 4.57 -16.91 7.89
N SER A 47 4.63 -17.90 8.78
CA SER A 47 4.34 -19.30 8.45
C SER A 47 2.84 -19.50 8.21
N TRP A 48 2.01 -18.87 9.05
CA TRP A 48 0.56 -18.86 8.88
C TRP A 48 0.19 -18.14 7.58
N LEU A 49 0.79 -16.98 7.31
CA LEU A 49 0.58 -16.25 6.05
C LEU A 49 0.95 -17.10 4.82
N ALA A 50 2.11 -17.77 4.83
CA ALA A 50 2.52 -18.65 3.74
C ALA A 50 1.49 -19.78 3.51
N SER A 51 0.97 -20.38 4.58
CA SER A 51 -0.10 -21.39 4.47
C SER A 51 -1.38 -20.83 3.84
N GLN A 52 -1.79 -19.62 4.24
CA GLN A 52 -3.00 -18.99 3.68
C GLN A 52 -2.82 -18.56 2.22
N LEU A 53 -1.64 -18.06 1.85
CA LEU A 53 -1.30 -17.75 0.46
C LEU A 53 -1.38 -18.99 -0.42
N GLN A 54 -0.87 -20.13 0.08
CA GLN A 54 -0.95 -21.39 -0.65
C GLN A 54 -2.40 -21.85 -0.85
N LYS A 55 -3.25 -21.75 0.19
CA LYS A 55 -4.68 -22.06 0.10
C LYS A 55 -5.43 -21.14 -0.86
N ALA A 56 -5.15 -19.85 -0.80
CA ALA A 56 -5.72 -18.87 -1.74
C ALA A 56 -5.35 -19.20 -3.19
N ALA A 57 -4.16 -19.77 -3.40
CA ALA A 57 -3.63 -20.18 -4.69
C ALA A 57 -4.13 -21.53 -5.20
N ASP A 58 -4.92 -22.30 -4.43
CA ASP A 58 -5.32 -23.67 -4.81
C ASP A 58 -6.01 -23.75 -6.18
N LYS A 59 -6.78 -22.71 -6.56
CA LYS A 59 -7.53 -22.65 -7.82
C LYS A 59 -6.88 -21.79 -8.91
N THR A 60 -6.05 -20.83 -8.53
CA THR A 60 -5.51 -19.80 -9.43
C THR A 60 -4.01 -19.95 -9.71
N GLY A 61 -3.32 -20.75 -8.89
CA GLY A 61 -1.86 -20.73 -8.78
C GLY A 61 -1.35 -19.53 -7.96
N LEU A 62 -0.08 -19.59 -7.57
CA LEU A 62 0.59 -18.50 -6.84
C LEU A 62 0.86 -17.33 -7.80
N PRO A 63 0.66 -16.08 -7.34
CA PRO A 63 1.04 -14.91 -8.13
C PRO A 63 2.56 -14.78 -8.19
N LYS A 64 3.06 -14.06 -9.20
CA LYS A 64 4.49 -13.69 -9.25
C LYS A 64 4.80 -12.55 -8.28
N VAL A 65 3.84 -11.62 -8.12
CA VAL A 65 3.99 -10.42 -7.30
C VAL A 65 2.74 -10.25 -6.43
N VAL A 66 2.95 -9.95 -5.16
CA VAL A 66 1.93 -9.46 -4.23
C VAL A 66 2.24 -8.04 -3.83
N GLN A 67 1.22 -7.20 -3.76
CA GLN A 67 1.32 -5.77 -3.46
C GLN A 67 0.72 -5.48 -2.09
N ALA A 68 1.52 -4.86 -1.22
CA ALA A 68 1.09 -4.48 0.12
C ALA A 68 1.29 -2.98 0.34
N PHE A 69 0.28 -2.32 0.91
CA PHE A 69 0.34 -0.88 1.18
C PHE A 69 0.70 -0.53 2.62
N ARG A 70 0.56 -1.48 3.56
CA ARG A 70 0.85 -1.28 4.98
C ARG A 70 2.30 -1.64 5.30
N PRO A 71 3.10 -0.68 5.84
CA PRO A 71 4.42 -0.99 6.34
C PRO A 71 4.41 -2.01 7.48
N GLN A 72 3.40 -1.99 8.35
CA GLN A 72 3.31 -2.84 9.55
C GLN A 72 3.27 -4.33 9.23
N SER A 73 2.66 -4.70 8.10
CA SER A 73 2.54 -6.10 7.67
C SER A 73 3.60 -6.50 6.65
N PHE A 74 4.36 -5.54 6.13
CA PHE A 74 5.29 -5.76 5.02
C PHE A 74 6.34 -6.82 5.36
N ASN A 75 6.97 -6.73 6.54
CA ASN A 75 8.02 -7.69 6.94
C ASN A 75 7.48 -9.13 7.06
N LEU A 76 6.28 -9.30 7.60
CA LEU A 76 5.64 -10.62 7.72
C LEU A 76 5.28 -11.19 6.33
N LEU A 77 4.74 -10.34 5.45
CA LEU A 77 4.41 -10.72 4.08
C LEU A 77 5.66 -11.06 3.27
N SER A 78 6.72 -10.26 3.37
CA SER A 78 8.01 -10.50 2.70
C SER A 78 8.65 -11.81 3.13
N ALA A 79 8.61 -12.13 4.43
CA ALA A 79 9.09 -13.42 4.94
C ALA A 79 8.27 -14.59 4.37
N ALA A 80 6.93 -14.47 4.33
CA ALA A 80 6.06 -15.48 3.73
C ALA A 80 6.30 -15.63 2.21
N GLY A 81 6.45 -14.51 1.50
CA GLY A 81 6.74 -14.47 0.07
C GLY A 81 8.08 -15.13 -0.27
N GLN A 82 9.11 -14.90 0.55
CA GLN A 82 10.41 -15.56 0.38
C GLN A 82 10.30 -17.08 0.47
N THR A 83 9.50 -17.62 1.39
CA THR A 83 9.27 -19.08 1.50
C THR A 83 8.57 -19.65 0.26
N LEU A 84 7.70 -18.88 -0.38
CA LEU A 84 6.89 -19.32 -1.52
C LEU A 84 7.46 -18.93 -2.89
N GLY A 85 8.59 -18.19 -2.92
CA GLY A 85 9.15 -17.65 -4.17
C GLY A 85 8.30 -16.55 -4.81
N ILE A 86 7.55 -15.80 -4.01
CA ILE A 86 6.70 -14.69 -4.43
C ILE A 86 7.39 -13.37 -4.11
N GLU A 87 7.44 -12.46 -5.08
CA GLU A 87 7.92 -11.09 -4.86
C GLU A 87 6.88 -10.25 -4.11
N VAL A 88 7.31 -9.55 -3.06
CA VAL A 88 6.44 -8.66 -2.28
C VAL A 88 6.82 -7.21 -2.56
N GLU A 89 5.92 -6.49 -3.21
CA GLU A 89 6.09 -5.10 -3.60
C GLU A 89 5.39 -4.17 -2.58
N ALA A 90 6.16 -3.23 -2.00
CA ALA A 90 5.59 -2.16 -1.20
C ALA A 90 5.03 -1.09 -2.13
N THR A 91 3.71 -0.96 -2.17
CA THR A 91 3.06 0.05 -3.00
C THR A 91 1.79 0.57 -2.38
N ARG A 92 1.59 1.89 -2.47
CA ARG A 92 0.32 2.50 -2.04
C ARG A 92 -0.79 2.34 -3.06
N ARG A 93 -0.56 1.71 -4.23
CA ARG A 93 -1.51 1.68 -5.36
C ARG A 93 -2.36 0.42 -5.38
N THR A 94 -2.96 0.12 -4.25
CA THR A 94 -3.80 -1.05 -4.02
C THR A 94 -5.29 -0.67 -4.05
N GLU A 95 -5.75 -0.06 -5.14
CA GLU A 95 -7.09 0.57 -5.19
C GLU A 95 -8.25 -0.42 -4.96
N ALA A 96 -8.21 -1.60 -5.59
CA ALA A 96 -9.24 -2.63 -5.41
C ALA A 96 -9.31 -3.10 -3.94
N LEU A 97 -8.16 -3.38 -3.34
CA LEU A 97 -8.06 -3.76 -1.94
C LEU A 97 -8.56 -2.66 -1.00
N LYS A 98 -8.20 -1.40 -1.24
CA LYS A 98 -8.67 -0.27 -0.41
C LYS A 98 -10.17 -0.08 -0.49
N GLN A 99 -10.76 -0.27 -1.67
CA GLN A 99 -12.20 -0.19 -1.86
C GLN A 99 -12.89 -1.30 -1.05
N TRP A 100 -12.40 -2.54 -1.17
CA TRP A 100 -12.92 -3.67 -0.42
C TRP A 100 -12.76 -3.50 1.11
N LEU A 101 -11.62 -2.98 1.57
CA LEU A 101 -11.37 -2.65 2.98
C LEU A 101 -12.40 -1.65 3.54
N LYS A 102 -12.75 -0.61 2.77
CA LYS A 102 -13.77 0.37 3.19
C LYS A 102 -15.15 -0.27 3.28
N GLU A 103 -15.49 -1.13 2.33
CA GLU A 103 -16.75 -1.88 2.34
C GLU A 103 -16.84 -2.80 3.57
N LYS A 104 -15.79 -3.57 3.84
CA LYS A 104 -15.67 -4.42 5.05
C LYS A 104 -15.75 -3.62 6.33
N ALA A 105 -15.11 -2.45 6.40
CA ALA A 105 -15.15 -1.57 7.56
C ALA A 105 -16.57 -1.13 7.94
N SER A 106 -17.46 -0.95 6.94
CA SER A 106 -18.87 -0.62 7.18
C SER A 106 -19.68 -1.79 7.76
N GLN A 107 -19.17 -3.01 7.65
CA GLN A 107 -19.85 -4.24 8.10
C GLN A 107 -19.45 -4.65 9.52
N TYR A 108 -18.22 -4.34 9.97
CA TYR A 108 -17.75 -4.72 11.32
C TYR A 108 -18.68 -4.30 12.45
N PRO A 109 -19.28 -3.08 12.47
CA PRO A 109 -20.18 -2.68 13.55
C PRO A 109 -21.44 -3.54 13.72
N ARG A 110 -21.78 -4.37 12.72
CA ARG A 110 -22.94 -5.28 12.76
C ARG A 110 -22.59 -6.67 13.29
N GLN A 111 -21.32 -6.94 13.59
CA GLN A 111 -20.85 -8.23 14.08
C GLN A 111 -20.94 -8.28 15.61
N ASP A 112 -21.32 -9.43 16.15
CA ASP A 112 -21.46 -9.64 17.60
C ASP A 112 -20.16 -9.44 18.37
N ASN A 113 -19.02 -9.61 17.71
CA ASN A 113 -17.69 -9.51 18.29
C ASN A 113 -16.99 -8.17 18.01
N TYR A 114 -17.76 -7.14 17.60
CA TYR A 114 -17.25 -5.80 17.36
C TYR A 114 -16.80 -5.12 18.67
N ALA A 115 -15.58 -4.60 18.68
CA ALA A 115 -14.95 -4.01 19.87
C ALA A 115 -15.29 -2.52 20.08
N ALA A 116 -16.07 -1.90 19.19
CA ALA A 116 -16.42 -0.47 19.24
C ALA A 116 -15.22 0.50 19.30
N GLU A 117 -14.07 0.09 18.76
CA GLU A 117 -12.87 0.92 18.68
C GLU A 117 -12.87 1.80 17.43
N PRO A 118 -12.33 3.04 17.50
CA PRO A 118 -12.12 3.87 16.32
C PRO A 118 -11.25 3.14 15.30
N TYR A 119 -11.78 2.95 14.09
CA TYR A 119 -11.12 2.19 13.05
C TYR A 119 -11.20 2.89 11.69
N ASN A 120 -10.05 3.05 11.04
CA ASN A 120 -9.96 3.53 9.67
C ASN A 120 -9.26 2.47 8.80
N ALA A 121 -10.02 1.90 7.87
CA ALA A 121 -9.63 0.76 7.07
C ALA A 121 -8.42 0.98 6.16
N ILE A 122 -8.06 2.23 5.86
CA ILE A 122 -6.96 2.56 4.93
C ILE A 122 -5.93 3.49 5.54
N SER A 123 -6.09 3.88 6.81
CA SER A 123 -5.12 4.74 7.47
C SER A 123 -3.79 4.02 7.66
N LEU A 124 -2.70 4.75 7.42
CA LEU A 124 -1.35 4.34 7.78
C LEU A 124 -0.94 5.09 9.06
N GLU A 125 -0.12 4.46 9.89
CA GLU A 125 0.50 5.16 11.01
C GLU A 125 1.40 6.27 10.46
N GLN A 126 1.20 7.47 11.00
CA GLN A 126 1.99 8.65 10.69
C GLN A 126 2.83 8.95 11.92
N PRO A 127 4.12 8.58 11.95
CA PRO A 127 4.99 8.98 13.04
C PRO A 127 5.04 10.50 13.11
N PRO A 128 5.29 11.08 14.30
CA PRO A 128 5.44 12.52 14.43
C PRO A 128 6.52 13.02 13.46
N PRO A 129 6.32 14.18 12.81
CA PRO A 129 7.30 14.71 11.88
C PRO A 129 8.62 14.93 12.60
N MET A 130 9.69 14.39 12.05
CA MET A 130 11.05 14.65 12.52
C MET A 130 11.62 15.87 11.81
N PRO A 131 12.42 16.71 12.47
CA PRO A 131 13.10 17.80 11.81
C PRO A 131 14.01 17.24 10.71
N LEU A 132 14.04 17.91 9.57
CA LEU A 132 14.96 17.58 8.49
C LEU A 132 16.41 17.76 9.00
N PRO A 133 17.37 16.88 8.67
CA PRO A 133 18.78 17.12 8.96
C PRO A 133 19.26 18.46 8.41
N GLU A 134 20.08 19.21 9.17
CA GLU A 134 20.55 20.56 8.78
C GLU A 134 21.24 20.57 7.40
N ASN A 135 21.96 19.50 7.06
CA ASN A 135 22.63 19.35 5.76
C ASN A 135 21.68 19.13 4.57
N LEU A 136 20.38 19.01 4.82
CA LEU A 136 19.34 18.94 3.80
C LEU A 136 18.45 20.20 3.81
N TRP A 137 18.77 21.19 4.64
CA TRP A 137 18.03 22.44 4.66
C TRP A 137 18.37 23.26 3.42
N GLY A 138 17.34 23.87 2.83
CA GLY A 138 17.57 24.89 1.81
C GLY A 138 17.94 26.22 2.44
N GLU A 139 18.90 26.91 1.83
CA GLU A 139 19.23 28.30 2.16
C GLU A 139 18.24 29.28 1.51
N ARG A 140 17.72 28.93 0.32
CA ARG A 140 16.81 29.76 -0.46
C ARG A 140 15.72 28.91 -1.10
N TRP A 141 14.59 29.55 -1.39
CA TRP A 141 13.53 28.91 -2.14
C TRP A 141 12.86 29.92 -3.08
N ARG A 142 12.28 29.41 -4.17
CA ARG A 142 11.52 30.19 -5.13
C ARG A 142 10.40 29.38 -5.75
N PHE A 143 9.33 30.06 -6.14
CA PHE A 143 8.32 29.46 -7.02
C PHE A 143 8.90 29.28 -8.42
N ALA A 144 8.59 28.15 -9.03
CA ALA A 144 8.92 27.86 -10.42
C ALA A 144 7.74 27.16 -11.09
N ALA A 145 7.76 27.13 -12.41
CA ALA A 145 6.86 26.30 -13.19
C ALA A 145 7.65 25.60 -14.28
N LEU A 146 7.30 24.33 -14.53
CA LEU A 146 7.80 23.56 -15.67
C LEU A 146 6.64 23.24 -16.61
N PRO A 147 6.81 23.34 -17.93
CA PRO A 147 5.82 22.80 -18.86
C PRO A 147 5.62 21.31 -18.58
N ALA A 148 4.36 20.86 -18.60
CA ALA A 148 4.02 19.47 -18.32
C ALA A 148 4.79 18.48 -19.21
N GLY A 149 5.03 18.83 -20.48
CA GLY A 149 5.81 18.01 -21.41
C GLY A 149 7.30 17.84 -21.04
N ASN A 150 7.83 18.68 -20.16
CA ASN A 150 9.23 18.67 -19.76
C ASN A 150 9.45 17.93 -18.42
N ILE A 151 8.41 17.49 -17.72
CA ILE A 151 8.53 16.91 -16.37
C ILE A 151 9.43 15.67 -16.38
N GLU A 152 9.20 14.73 -17.28
CA GLU A 152 9.93 13.47 -17.32
C GLU A 152 11.42 13.67 -17.54
N GLU A 153 11.79 14.43 -18.57
CA GLU A 153 13.19 14.75 -18.86
C GLU A 153 13.84 15.57 -17.73
N ALA A 154 13.11 16.56 -17.18
CA ALA A 154 13.63 17.46 -16.16
C ALA A 154 13.97 16.76 -14.84
N PHE A 155 13.30 15.64 -14.53
CA PHE A 155 13.55 14.85 -13.31
C PHE A 155 14.43 13.61 -13.56
N ALA A 156 14.50 13.10 -14.79
CA ALA A 156 15.41 12.00 -15.14
C ALA A 156 16.90 12.38 -14.97
N GLN A 157 17.23 13.66 -15.15
CA GLN A 157 18.62 14.16 -15.11
C GLN A 157 19.02 14.76 -13.76
N ARG A 158 18.19 14.66 -12.71
CA ARG A 158 18.46 15.30 -11.41
C ARG A 158 19.40 14.45 -10.54
N PRO A 159 20.26 15.09 -9.72
CA PRO A 159 21.13 14.38 -8.79
C PRO A 159 20.37 13.52 -7.77
N ILE A 160 19.17 13.96 -7.37
CA ILE A 160 18.23 13.16 -6.57
C ILE A 160 17.24 12.52 -7.54
N PRO A 161 17.40 11.23 -7.89
CA PRO A 161 16.55 10.59 -8.87
C PRO A 161 15.15 10.32 -8.29
N ILE A 162 14.12 10.49 -9.13
CA ILE A 162 12.80 9.96 -8.81
C ILE A 162 12.85 8.44 -9.01
N LEU A 163 12.68 7.67 -7.93
CA LEU A 163 12.76 6.21 -7.95
C LEU A 163 11.75 5.56 -8.91
N GLN A 164 10.56 6.16 -9.05
CA GLN A 164 9.51 5.64 -9.92
C GLN A 164 8.72 6.80 -10.54
N MET A 165 8.64 6.84 -11.87
CA MET A 165 7.74 7.70 -12.64
C MET A 165 6.81 6.84 -13.52
N PRO A 166 5.68 6.38 -12.98
CA PRO A 166 4.85 5.40 -13.67
C PRO A 166 4.13 6.03 -14.84
N GLU A 167 4.15 5.34 -15.99
CA GLU A 167 3.70 5.88 -17.27
C GLU A 167 2.29 6.47 -17.19
N PHE A 168 1.35 5.80 -16.53
CA PHE A 168 -0.03 6.28 -16.41
C PHE A 168 -0.20 7.60 -15.63
N LEU A 169 0.84 8.06 -14.90
CA LEU A 169 0.89 9.37 -14.24
C LEU A 169 1.66 10.42 -15.05
N LEU A 170 2.23 10.05 -16.21
CA LEU A 170 2.86 11.02 -17.08
C LEU A 170 1.81 11.99 -17.64
N PRO A 171 2.14 13.29 -17.79
CA PRO A 171 1.18 14.29 -18.23
C PRO A 171 0.44 13.93 -19.53
N ILE A 172 1.14 13.32 -20.48
CA ILE A 172 0.54 12.86 -21.75
C ILE A 172 -0.59 11.83 -21.53
N ASN A 173 -0.41 10.91 -20.59
CA ASN A 173 -1.38 9.86 -20.27
C ASN A 173 -2.52 10.36 -19.37
N LEU A 174 -2.32 11.51 -18.72
CA LEU A 174 -3.35 12.24 -17.98
C LEU A 174 -4.14 13.23 -18.85
N SER A 175 -3.88 13.27 -20.17
CA SER A 175 -4.47 14.25 -21.11
C SER A 175 -4.18 15.72 -20.73
N ILE A 176 -3.02 15.97 -20.10
CA ILE A 176 -2.54 17.31 -19.76
C ILE A 176 -1.74 17.83 -20.96
N ALA A 177 -2.13 19.00 -21.49
CA ALA A 177 -1.40 19.63 -22.60
C ALA A 177 0.05 19.96 -22.21
N SER A 178 1.00 19.70 -23.11
CA SER A 178 2.44 19.77 -22.85
C SER A 178 2.94 21.14 -22.40
N THR A 179 2.25 22.21 -22.79
CA THR A 179 2.60 23.60 -22.45
C THR A 179 1.99 24.07 -21.13
N ILE A 180 1.12 23.27 -20.49
CA ILE A 180 0.50 23.67 -19.23
C ILE A 180 1.61 23.84 -18.17
N PRO A 181 1.67 25.00 -17.49
CA PRO A 181 2.64 25.22 -16.45
C PRO A 181 2.26 24.40 -15.22
N VAL A 182 3.15 23.49 -14.81
CA VAL A 182 3.03 22.75 -13.55
C VAL A 182 3.81 23.51 -12.48
N PRO A 183 3.11 24.09 -11.48
CA PRO A 183 3.75 24.90 -10.45
C PRO A 183 4.52 24.03 -9.46
N GLY A 184 5.60 24.57 -8.91
CA GLY A 184 6.40 23.93 -7.88
C GLY A 184 7.26 24.91 -7.10
N VAL A 185 8.03 24.36 -6.16
CA VAL A 185 9.01 25.09 -5.37
C VAL A 185 10.39 24.52 -5.67
N VAL A 186 11.34 25.39 -5.96
CA VAL A 186 12.76 25.03 -6.02
C VAL A 186 13.38 25.43 -4.69
N ILE A 187 14.12 24.51 -4.09
CA ILE A 187 14.86 24.70 -2.85
C ILE A 187 16.34 24.61 -3.23
N ASP A 188 17.07 25.70 -3.01
CA ASP A 188 18.52 25.79 -3.23
C ASP A 188 19.20 25.62 -1.86
N GLY A 189 20.26 24.81 -1.80
CA GLY A 189 21.06 24.56 -0.60
C GLY A 189 22.53 24.34 -0.96
#